data_AF-A0A8S0PUV9-F1
#
_entry.id   AF-A0A8S0PUV9-F1
#
_cell.length_a   1.000
_cell.length_b   1.000
_cell.length_c   1.000
_cell.angle_alpha   90.00
_cell.angle_beta   90.00
_cell.angle_gamma   90.00
#
_symmetry.space_group_name_H-M   'P 1'
#
loop_
_entity.id
_entity.type
_entity.pdbx_description
1 polymer ?
#
loop_
_entity_poly.entity_id
_entity_poly.type
_entity_poly.pdbx_seq_one_letter_code
_entity_poly.pdbx_strand_id
1 'polypeptide(L)'
;MLVAYMCSTVVVELRNTTLLDIGGKIDAKNLVKNTRYNAYLVFKLKEGSKGLERAKAIVRFAEDIAPGMDHPATDVFLVNKTGADVGHIPRPLNYGWKEIKLGDFTLGEKDKGQVEMRLFEKEECNLKPSLIVKGIEIRPN
;
A
#
# COMPACT_ATOMS: atom_id res chain seq x y z
N MET A 1 -0.65 12.79 -21.49
CA MET A 1 -0.11 11.94 -20.40
C MET A 1 -0.69 12.46 -19.10
N LEU A 2 -1.90 12.02 -18.74
CA LEU A 2 -2.58 12.50 -17.53
C LEU A 2 -1.94 11.81 -16.32
N VAL A 3 -1.11 12.54 -15.59
CA VAL A 3 -0.66 12.16 -14.25
C VAL A 3 -1.78 12.58 -13.30
N ALA A 4 -2.58 11.64 -12.81
CA ALA A 4 -3.73 11.95 -11.96
C ALA A 4 -3.44 11.66 -10.47
N TYR A 5 -3.24 12.76 -9.74
CA TYR A 5 -3.72 13.12 -8.39
C TYR A 5 -3.59 12.15 -7.20
N MET A 6 -2.60 12.40 -6.34
CA MET A 6 -2.75 12.88 -4.94
C MET A 6 -1.46 12.61 -4.17
N CYS A 7 -0.64 13.65 -4.05
CA CYS A 7 0.50 13.69 -3.14
C CYS A 7 -0.03 14.00 -1.74
N SER A 8 -0.42 12.99 -0.96
CA SER A 8 -0.38 13.15 0.49
C SER A 8 0.91 12.49 0.98
N THR A 9 1.91 13.31 1.29
CA THR A 9 3.01 12.87 2.15
C THR A 9 2.42 12.58 3.52
N VAL A 10 2.10 11.32 3.79
CA VAL A 10 1.78 10.89 5.14
C VAL A 10 3.11 10.62 5.84
N VAL A 11 3.59 11.61 6.59
CA VAL A 11 4.69 11.40 7.54
C VAL A 11 4.08 10.75 8.77
N VAL A 12 4.20 9.42 8.89
CA VAL A 12 3.77 8.70 10.09
C VAL A 12 4.89 8.78 11.13
N GLU A 13 4.64 9.50 12.21
CA GLU A 13 5.44 9.42 13.43
C GLU A 13 4.89 8.25 14.28
N LEU A 14 5.68 7.18 14.41
CA LEU A 14 5.32 5.99 15.20
C LEU A 14 5.22 6.37 16.68
N ARG A 15 4.00 6.71 17.12
CA ARG A 15 3.69 6.93 18.54
C ARG A 15 3.56 5.57 19.24
N ASN A 16 4.69 5.09 19.75
CA ASN A 16 4.79 4.09 20.82
C ASN A 16 4.14 2.70 20.59
N THR A 17 3.97 2.26 19.34
CA THR A 17 3.50 0.90 19.02
C THR A 17 4.49 0.19 18.09
N THR A 18 4.70 -1.10 18.33
CA THR A 18 5.60 -1.99 17.59
C THR A 18 5.09 -2.37 16.19
N LEU A 19 3.90 -1.91 15.79
CA LEU A 19 3.20 -2.32 14.56
C LEU A 19 3.21 -1.23 13.49
N LEU A 20 3.54 -1.59 12.25
CA LEU A 20 3.42 -0.73 11.07
C LEU A 20 1.98 -0.79 10.56
N ASP A 21 1.34 0.37 10.38
CA ASP A 21 0.05 0.51 9.69
C ASP A 21 0.06 1.81 8.87
N ILE A 22 0.11 1.66 7.55
CA ILE A 22 0.08 2.74 6.57
C ILE A 22 -1.23 2.61 5.80
N GLY A 23 -2.08 3.61 5.88
CA GLY A 23 -3.35 3.64 5.18
C GLY A 23 -3.56 4.90 4.36
N GLY A 24 -4.40 4.77 3.34
CA GLY A 24 -4.92 5.87 2.54
C GLY A 24 -6.35 5.59 2.11
N LYS A 25 -7.11 6.65 1.85
CA LYS A 25 -8.46 6.57 1.26
C LYS A 25 -8.57 7.53 0.11
N ILE A 26 -9.24 7.11 -0.96
CA ILE A 26 -9.61 7.99 -2.07
C ILE A 26 -11.11 7.87 -2.35
N ASP A 27 -11.75 8.98 -2.66
CA ASP A 27 -13.14 8.98 -3.09
C ASP A 27 -13.22 8.51 -4.54
N ALA A 28 -14.00 7.47 -4.82
CA ALA A 28 -14.19 6.92 -6.16
C ALA A 28 -14.77 7.93 -7.16
N LYS A 29 -15.35 9.04 -6.68
CA LYS A 29 -15.80 10.15 -7.55
C LYS A 29 -14.65 10.99 -8.12
N ASN A 30 -13.46 10.93 -7.50
CA ASN A 30 -12.27 11.67 -7.94
C ASN A 30 -11.47 10.90 -9.01
N LEU A 31 -11.96 9.73 -9.41
CA LEU A 31 -11.31 8.83 -10.35
C LEU A 31 -12.21 8.61 -11.57
N VAL A 32 -11.59 8.38 -12.73
CA VAL A 32 -12.28 8.06 -13.98
C VAL A 32 -12.99 6.71 -13.83
N LYS A 33 -14.25 6.65 -14.28
CA LYS A 33 -15.09 5.44 -14.28
C LYS A 33 -14.67 4.44 -15.36
N ASN A 34 -15.19 3.21 -15.28
CA ASN A 34 -14.85 2.06 -16.12
C ASN A 34 -13.34 1.85 -16.29
N THR A 35 -12.58 2.13 -15.22
CA THR A 35 -11.13 2.11 -15.23
C THR A 35 -10.65 1.21 -14.11
N ARG A 36 -9.67 0.35 -14.41
CA ARG A 36 -8.94 -0.42 -13.42
C ARG A 36 -7.80 0.42 -12.89
N TYR A 37 -7.60 0.43 -11.59
CA TYR A 37 -6.51 1.15 -10.93
C TYR A 37 -5.64 0.19 -10.14
N ASN A 38 -4.33 0.39 -10.23
CA ASN A 38 -3.36 -0.22 -9.32
C ASN A 38 -2.99 0.79 -8.22
N ALA A 39 -2.87 0.31 -6.99
CA ALA A 39 -2.36 1.08 -5.85
C ALA A 39 -0.95 0.63 -5.49
N TYR A 40 -0.03 1.58 -5.33
CA TYR A 40 1.37 1.34 -4.99
C TYR A 40 1.78 2.13 -3.76
N LEU A 41 2.47 1.50 -2.81
CA LEU A 41 3.21 2.25 -1.79
C LEU A 41 4.57 2.62 -2.35
N VAL A 42 4.95 3.90 -2.27
CA VAL A 42 6.27 4.40 -2.65
C VAL A 42 7.09 4.74 -1.40
N PHE A 43 8.26 4.13 -1.26
CA PHE A 43 9.05 4.19 -0.03
C PHE A 43 10.56 4.08 -0.25
N LYS A 44 11.36 4.42 0.76
CA LYS A 44 12.79 4.10 0.88
C LYS A 44 13.02 3.29 2.14
N LEU A 45 14.07 2.49 2.11
CA LEU A 45 14.67 1.86 3.29
C LEU A 45 16.11 2.38 3.39
N LYS A 46 16.58 2.75 4.59
CA LYS A 46 18.00 3.03 4.79
C LYS A 46 18.76 1.71 4.79
N GLU A 47 20.00 1.77 4.31
CA GLU A 47 20.89 0.61 4.34
C GLU A 47 21.02 0.04 5.76
N GLY A 48 21.00 -1.29 5.87
CA GLY A 48 21.07 -1.99 7.15
C GLY A 48 19.74 -2.07 7.92
N SER A 49 18.61 -1.62 7.36
CA SER A 49 17.29 -1.84 7.95
C SER A 49 16.99 -3.33 8.08
N LYS A 50 16.74 -3.82 9.29
CA LYS A 50 16.23 -5.17 9.59
C LYS A 50 14.81 -5.07 10.13
N GLY A 51 14.07 -6.17 10.19
CA GLY A 51 12.77 -6.23 10.86
C GLY A 51 11.56 -5.75 10.04
N LEU A 52 11.74 -5.27 8.80
CA LEU A 52 10.66 -4.89 7.89
C LEU A 52 10.72 -5.73 6.61
N GLU A 53 10.42 -7.03 6.73
CA GLU A 53 10.53 -7.96 5.60
C GLU A 53 9.20 -8.26 4.94
N ARG A 54 8.16 -8.54 5.73
CA ARG A 54 6.83 -8.97 5.27
C ARG A 54 5.76 -8.10 5.92
N ALA A 55 4.78 -7.70 5.12
CA ALA A 55 3.57 -7.07 5.59
C ALA A 55 2.37 -7.64 4.82
N LYS A 56 1.18 -7.21 5.24
CA LYS A 56 -0.07 -7.46 4.57
C LYS A 56 -0.55 -6.19 3.89
N ALA A 57 -1.15 -6.33 2.71
CA ALA A 57 -1.76 -5.23 1.98
C ALA A 57 -3.23 -5.54 1.66
N ILE A 58 -4.06 -4.51 1.72
CA ILE A 58 -5.47 -4.57 1.32
C ILE A 58 -5.80 -3.39 0.43
N VAL A 59 -6.69 -3.64 -0.54
CA VAL A 59 -7.34 -2.62 -1.38
C VAL A 59 -8.80 -3.04 -1.51
N ARG A 60 -9.73 -2.18 -1.09
CA ARG A 60 -11.18 -2.49 -1.08
C ARG A 60 -12.02 -1.23 -1.03
N PHE A 61 -13.30 -1.31 -1.38
CA PHE A 61 -14.25 -0.27 -1.02
C PHE A 61 -14.55 -0.34 0.48
N ALA A 62 -14.60 0.82 1.13
CA ALA A 62 -14.90 0.93 2.55
C ALA A 62 -16.35 0.49 2.88
N GLU A 63 -17.23 0.51 1.88
CA GLU A 63 -18.62 0.07 1.98
C GLU A 63 -18.74 -1.47 1.97
N ASP A 64 -17.75 -2.17 1.41
CA ASP A 64 -17.71 -3.64 1.37
C ASP A 64 -17.31 -4.27 2.72
N ILE A 65 -17.03 -3.46 3.74
CA ILE A 65 -16.63 -3.93 5.07
C ILE A 65 -17.86 -4.49 5.80
N ALA A 66 -18.22 -5.74 5.50
CA ALA A 66 -19.18 -6.48 6.28
C ALA A 66 -18.54 -6.93 7.62
N PRO A 67 -19.20 -6.70 8.77
CA PRO A 67 -18.67 -7.14 10.06
C PRO A 67 -18.53 -8.68 10.08
N GLY A 68 -17.34 -9.17 10.42
CA GLY A 68 -17.04 -10.60 10.49
C GLY A 68 -16.53 -11.23 9.18
N MET A 69 -16.36 -10.47 8.10
CA MET A 69 -15.70 -10.98 6.89
C MET A 69 -14.18 -10.77 6.98
N ASP A 70 -13.42 -11.86 6.92
CA ASP A 70 -11.97 -11.77 6.71
C ASP A 70 -11.74 -11.34 5.27
N HIS A 71 -11.16 -10.16 5.09
CA HIS A 71 -10.87 -9.65 3.75
C HIS A 71 -9.50 -10.18 3.32
N PRO A 72 -9.39 -10.73 2.09
CA PRO A 72 -8.14 -11.32 1.64
C PRO A 72 -7.03 -10.27 1.63
N ALA A 73 -6.08 -10.42 2.56
CA ALA A 73 -4.91 -9.56 2.65
C ALA A 73 -3.74 -10.20 1.90
N THR A 74 -3.21 -9.45 0.93
CA THR A 74 -2.10 -9.89 0.07
C THR A 74 -0.79 -9.81 0.83
N ASP A 75 0.04 -10.82 0.71
CA ASP A 75 1.42 -10.77 1.22
C ASP A 75 2.28 -9.86 0.35
N VAL A 76 2.94 -8.92 1.02
CA VAL A 76 3.87 -7.98 0.39
C VAL A 76 5.21 -8.01 1.11
N PHE A 77 6.30 -7.97 0.35
CA PHE A 77 7.65 -8.02 0.87
C PHE A 77 8.35 -6.68 0.63
N LEU A 78 8.78 -5.99 1.69
CA LEU A 78 9.42 -4.67 1.59
C LEU A 78 10.91 -4.76 1.19
N VAL A 79 11.47 -5.96 1.22
CA VAL A 79 12.83 -6.29 0.78
C VAL A 79 12.79 -7.20 -0.44
N ASN A 80 13.80 -7.10 -1.30
CA ASN A 80 13.95 -8.05 -2.40
C ASN A 80 14.28 -9.41 -1.82
N LYS A 81 13.52 -10.43 -2.19
CA LYS A 81 13.81 -11.82 -1.86
C LYS A 81 14.22 -12.60 -3.10
N THR A 82 15.09 -13.59 -2.88
CA THR A 82 15.47 -14.61 -3.85
C THR A 82 14.81 -15.92 -3.42
N GLY A 83 13.76 -16.38 -4.10
CA GLY A 83 13.06 -17.62 -3.75
C GLY A 83 11.66 -17.78 -4.34
N ALA A 84 10.92 -18.81 -3.86
CA ALA A 84 9.58 -19.24 -4.30
C ALA A 84 8.42 -18.61 -3.47
N ASP A 85 8.65 -17.46 -2.84
CA ASP A 85 7.63 -16.79 -2.03
C ASP A 85 6.53 -16.20 -2.93
N VAL A 86 5.27 -16.44 -2.57
CA VAL A 86 4.09 -15.93 -3.30
C VAL A 86 3.67 -14.59 -2.69
N GLY A 87 3.87 -13.49 -3.42
CA GLY A 87 3.49 -12.14 -2.99
C GLY A 87 4.10 -11.04 -3.85
N HIS A 88 3.77 -9.79 -3.56
CA HIS A 88 4.39 -8.66 -4.27
C HIS A 88 5.78 -8.37 -3.68
N ILE A 89 6.76 -8.15 -4.56
CA ILE A 89 8.10 -7.70 -4.20
C ILE A 89 8.28 -6.24 -4.64
N PRO A 90 9.21 -5.48 -4.02
CA PRO A 90 9.36 -4.08 -4.32
C PRO A 90 10.14 -3.90 -5.63
N ARG A 91 9.65 -3.03 -6.50
CA ARG A 91 10.36 -2.60 -7.71
C ARG A 91 11.20 -1.36 -7.40
N PRO A 92 12.49 -1.33 -7.77
CA PRO A 92 13.29 -0.12 -7.62
C PRO A 92 12.78 1.02 -8.51
N LEU A 93 12.95 2.25 -8.03
CA LEU A 93 12.73 3.52 -8.71
C LEU A 93 14.01 4.38 -8.63
N ASN A 94 13.94 5.62 -9.11
CA ASN A 94 15.07 6.55 -9.10
C ASN A 94 15.43 7.03 -7.67
N TYR A 95 16.69 7.39 -7.46
CA TYR A 95 17.21 7.98 -6.20
C TYR A 95 16.98 7.13 -4.95
N GLY A 96 16.99 5.79 -5.09
CA GLY A 96 16.83 4.85 -3.98
C GLY A 96 15.39 4.66 -3.50
N TRP A 97 14.40 5.26 -4.19
CA TRP A 97 12.99 4.94 -3.98
C TRP A 97 12.67 3.53 -4.48
N LYS A 98 11.65 2.92 -3.90
CA LYS A 98 11.05 1.65 -4.29
C LYS A 98 9.53 1.82 -4.31
N GLU A 99 8.87 1.03 -5.14
CA GLU A 99 7.42 0.89 -5.08
C GLU A 99 7.00 -0.57 -4.91
N ILE A 100 5.89 -0.80 -4.23
CA ILE A 100 5.29 -2.13 -4.10
C ILE A 100 3.80 -2.05 -4.34
N LYS A 101 3.25 -2.98 -5.14
CA LYS A 101 1.82 -3.04 -5.39
C LYS A 101 1.12 -3.50 -4.12
N LEU A 102 0.12 -2.74 -3.68
CA LEU A 102 -0.76 -3.08 -2.56
C LEU A 102 -1.95 -3.92 -3.00
N GLY A 103 -2.39 -3.69 -4.24
CA GLY A 103 -3.52 -4.36 -4.87
C GLY A 103 -4.04 -3.54 -6.03
N ASP A 104 -5.23 -3.90 -6.51
CA ASP A 104 -5.94 -3.18 -7.54
C ASP A 104 -7.44 -3.21 -7.30
N PHE A 105 -8.15 -2.29 -7.94
CA PHE A 105 -9.60 -2.17 -7.88
C PHE A 105 -10.11 -1.68 -9.24
N THR A 106 -11.37 -2.00 -9.55
CA THR A 106 -12.04 -1.53 -10.76
C THR A 106 -13.18 -0.61 -10.35
N LEU A 107 -13.29 0.54 -11.02
CA LEU A 107 -14.44 1.43 -10.86
C LEU A 107 -15.39 1.23 -12.02
N GLY A 108 -16.63 0.82 -11.75
CA GLY A 108 -17.76 0.88 -12.66
C GLY A 108 -18.52 2.20 -12.59
N GLU A 109 -19.45 2.41 -13.52
CA GLU A 109 -20.30 3.61 -13.61
C GLU A 109 -21.03 3.97 -12.31
N LYS A 110 -21.51 2.94 -11.60
CA LYS A 110 -22.35 3.12 -10.40
C LYS A 110 -21.53 3.16 -9.10
N ASP A 111 -20.23 2.87 -9.17
CA ASP A 111 -19.40 2.75 -7.99
C ASP A 111 -19.19 4.11 -7.33
N LYS A 112 -19.49 4.17 -6.05
CA LYS A 112 -19.38 5.34 -5.18
C LYS A 112 -18.62 4.95 -3.91
N GLY A 113 -18.43 5.91 -3.03
CA GLY A 113 -17.78 5.67 -1.76
C GLY A 113 -16.26 5.82 -1.80
N GLN A 114 -15.64 5.38 -0.72
CA GLN A 114 -14.19 5.48 -0.54
C GLN A 114 -13.53 4.14 -0.81
N VAL A 115 -12.45 4.15 -1.58
CA VAL A 115 -11.54 3.02 -1.68
C VAL A 115 -10.47 3.18 -0.60
N GLU A 116 -10.36 2.18 0.28
CA GLU A 116 -9.34 2.07 1.30
C GLU A 116 -8.16 1.24 0.77
N MET A 117 -6.94 1.73 0.98
CA MET A 117 -5.70 1.01 0.72
C MET A 117 -4.88 1.00 1.99
N ARG A 118 -4.41 -0.15 2.43
CA ARG A 118 -3.53 -0.24 3.60
C ARG A 118 -2.40 -1.23 3.40
N LEU A 119 -1.30 -0.96 4.08
CA LEU A 119 -0.21 -1.88 4.36
C LEU A 119 -0.03 -1.96 5.87
N PHE A 120 -0.11 -3.15 6.45
CA PHE A 120 0.03 -3.33 7.88
C PHE A 120 0.75 -4.63 8.24
N GLU A 121 1.41 -4.67 9.38
CA GLU A 121 2.01 -5.88 9.93
C GLU A 121 0.97 -6.72 10.68
N LYS A 122 1.04 -8.04 10.52
CA LYS A 122 0.19 -8.99 11.27
C LYS A 122 0.85 -9.43 12.59
N GLU A 123 2.17 -9.39 12.67
CA GLU A 123 2.96 -9.88 13.80
C GLU A 123 4.02 -8.85 14.19
N GLU A 124 4.37 -8.82 15.49
CA GLU A 124 5.41 -7.94 16.01
C GLU A 124 6.77 -8.31 15.42
N CYS A 125 7.32 -7.43 14.58
CA CYS A 125 8.71 -7.52 14.16
C CYS A 125 9.55 -6.54 14.97
N ASN A 126 10.54 -7.06 15.69
CA ASN A 126 11.48 -6.21 16.41
C ASN A 126 12.54 -5.60 15.48
N LEU A 127 12.84 -4.33 15.80
CA LEU A 127 13.71 -3.31 15.19
C LEU A 127 13.15 -2.57 13.96
N LYS A 128 12.74 -1.31 14.19
CA LYS A 128 12.50 -0.27 13.18
C LYS A 128 13.40 0.92 13.53
N PRO A 129 14.37 1.27 12.68
CA PRO A 129 14.13 2.48 11.91
C PRO A 129 14.71 2.41 10.49
N SER A 130 13.90 2.87 9.53
CA SER A 130 14.29 3.67 8.34
C SER A 130 13.37 3.48 7.13
N LEU A 131 12.10 3.18 7.36
CA LEU A 131 11.09 3.30 6.32
C LEU A 131 10.74 4.79 6.12
N ILE A 132 11.08 5.33 4.95
CA ILE A 132 10.62 6.66 4.53
C ILE A 132 9.51 6.45 3.52
N VAL A 133 8.32 6.95 3.79
CA VAL A 133 7.17 6.80 2.89
C VAL A 133 6.96 8.11 2.12
N LYS A 134 6.88 8.02 0.80
CA LYS A 134 6.44 9.14 -0.05
C LYS A 134 4.92 9.26 -0.03
N GLY A 135 4.24 8.12 -0.13
CA GLY A 135 2.79 8.02 -0.12
C GLY A 135 2.29 6.78 -0.87
N ILE A 136 0.96 6.72 -1.05
CA ILE A 136 0.30 5.73 -1.90
C ILE A 136 -0.03 6.39 -3.24
N GLU A 137 0.42 5.79 -4.34
CA GLU A 137 0.17 6.26 -5.69
C GLU A 137 -0.86 5.35 -6.37
N ILE A 138 -1.90 5.95 -6.94
CA ILE A 138 -2.99 5.25 -7.62
C ILE A 138 -2.86 5.55 -9.11
N ARG A 139 -2.79 4.51 -9.95
CA ARG A 139 -2.53 4.64 -11.38
C ARG A 139 -3.51 3.80 -12.19
N PRO A 140 -4.10 4.34 -13.27
CA PRO A 140 -4.92 3.53 -14.18
C PRO A 140 -4.06 2.45 -14.84
N ASN A 141 -4.65 1.27 -15.05
CA ASN A 141 -4.03 0.09 -15.65
C ASN A 141 -4.56 -0.19 -17.04
#